data_AF-A0A136KUG9-F1
#
_entry.id   AF-A0A136KUG9-F1
#
_cell.length_a   1.000
_cell.length_b   1.000
_cell.length_c   1.000
_cell.angle_alpha   90.00
_cell.angle_beta   90.00
_cell.angle_gamma   90.00
#
_symmetry.space_group_name_H-M   'P 1'
#
loop_
_entity.id
_entity.type
_entity.pdbx_description
1 polymer ?
#
loop_
_entity_poly.entity_id
_entity_poly.type
_entity_poly.pdbx_seq_one_letter_code
_entity_poly.pdbx_strand_id
1 'polypeptide(L)'
;MKQTLKKIIPLPLWNLIRHTNDSLRRLPELPNAYLHPWRRESIKRLHQLKDIHKGKRAFIIGNGPSLKQTDLTKLKNEITFGMNRIYLAFPEMGFETTYFVSINNLVIEQFHQDILNLSMPKFLAWRSHKYFSPTLQLSQIPTFLYTTYTGEKIFK
;
A
#
# COMPACT_ATOMS: atom_id res chain seq x y z
N MET A 1 -17.66 29.38 8.96
CA MET A 1 -18.23 28.47 9.99
C MET A 1 -17.25 27.44 10.57
N LYS A 2 -16.49 26.67 9.77
CA LYS A 2 -15.59 25.60 10.30
C LYS A 2 -14.42 26.07 11.19
N GLN A 3 -13.98 27.32 11.07
CA GLN A 3 -12.84 27.84 11.83
C GLN A 3 -13.23 28.36 13.23
N THR A 4 -14.48 28.80 13.41
CA THR A 4 -14.98 29.37 14.67
C THR A 4 -15.31 28.28 15.70
N LEU A 5 -15.84 27.13 15.27
CA LEU A 5 -16.13 25.97 16.15
C LEU A 5 -14.88 25.31 16.73
N LYS A 6 -13.72 25.42 16.06
CA LYS A 6 -12.45 24.86 16.54
C LYS A 6 -11.89 25.55 17.79
N LYS A 7 -12.33 26.78 18.09
CA LYS A 7 -11.84 27.57 19.24
C LYS A 7 -12.58 27.28 20.56
N ILE A 8 -13.73 26.61 20.51
CA ILE A 8 -14.64 26.46 21.66
C ILE A 8 -14.71 25.00 22.16
N ILE A 9 -14.32 24.03 21.33
CA ILE A 9 -14.39 22.61 21.67
C ILE A 9 -13.01 22.13 22.14
N PRO A 10 -12.87 21.57 23.36
CA PRO A 10 -11.62 20.98 23.84
C PRO A 10 -11.09 19.95 22.84
N LEU A 11 -9.77 19.97 22.60
CA LEU A 11 -9.10 19.11 21.62
C LEU A 11 -9.47 17.60 21.75
N PRO A 12 -9.63 17.01 22.95
CA PRO A 12 -10.07 15.61 23.09
C PRO A 12 -11.48 15.36 22.54
N LEU A 13 -12.41 16.30 22.79
CA LEU A 13 -13.79 16.21 22.33
C LEU A 13 -13.88 16.44 20.81
N TRP A 14 -13.07 17.35 20.27
CA TRP A 14 -12.96 17.55 18.83
C TRP A 14 -12.36 16.33 18.10
N ASN A 15 -11.39 15.67 18.73
CA ASN A 15 -10.83 14.41 18.24
C ASN A 15 -11.88 13.31 18.27
N LEU A 16 -12.60 13.14 19.39
CA LEU A 16 -13.68 12.17 19.53
C LEU A 16 -14.77 12.36 18.46
N ILE A 17 -15.23 13.60 18.25
CA ILE A 17 -16.24 13.93 17.22
C ILE A 17 -15.72 13.65 15.81
N ARG A 18 -14.45 13.96 15.53
CA ARG A 18 -13.84 13.60 14.24
C ARG A 18 -13.77 12.09 14.04
N HIS A 19 -13.32 11.34 15.05
CA HIS A 19 -13.21 9.89 14.98
C HIS A 19 -14.58 9.22 14.82
N THR A 20 -15.62 9.69 15.51
CA THR A 20 -16.98 9.16 15.38
C THR A 20 -17.59 9.52 14.03
N ASN A 21 -17.47 10.76 13.56
CA ASN A 21 -17.95 11.15 12.24
C ASN A 21 -17.23 10.42 11.10
N ASP A 22 -15.92 10.23 11.21
CA ASP A 22 -15.15 9.44 10.23
C ASP A 22 -15.52 7.95 10.27
N SER A 23 -15.78 7.41 11.46
CA SER A 23 -16.29 6.03 11.62
C SER A 23 -17.69 5.88 11.03
N LEU A 24 -18.59 6.82 11.28
CA LEU A 24 -19.96 6.84 10.76
C LEU A 24 -19.98 6.97 9.22
N ARG A 25 -19.11 7.80 8.65
CA ARG A 25 -18.95 7.91 7.19
C ARG A 25 -18.41 6.65 6.53
N ARG A 26 -17.71 5.80 7.27
CA ARG A 26 -17.14 4.53 6.78
C ARG A 26 -18.09 3.36 6.91
N LEU A 27 -19.06 3.41 7.83
CA LEU A 27 -20.05 2.35 8.05
C LEU A 27 -20.69 1.80 6.75
N PRO A 28 -21.06 2.62 5.74
CA PRO A 28 -21.67 2.11 4.51
C PRO A 28 -20.68 1.34 3.62
N GLU A 29 -19.38 1.64 3.70
CA GLU A 29 -18.34 1.00 2.88
C GLU A 29 -17.81 -0.30 3.52
N LEU A 30 -18.07 -0.54 4.81
CA LEU A 30 -17.56 -1.72 5.53
C LEU A 30 -18.12 -3.05 5.00
N PRO A 31 -19.43 -3.26 4.77
CA PRO A 31 -19.94 -4.58 4.39
C PRO A 31 -19.36 -5.06 3.05
N ASN A 32 -19.39 -4.22 2.02
CA ASN A 32 -18.88 -4.55 0.70
C ASN A 32 -17.35 -4.65 0.68
N ALA A 33 -16.63 -3.80 1.43
CA ALA A 33 -15.19 -3.93 1.54
C ALA A 33 -14.77 -5.20 2.29
N TYR A 34 -15.50 -5.66 3.32
CA TYR A 34 -15.13 -6.85 4.11
C TYR A 34 -15.50 -8.17 3.42
N LEU A 35 -16.59 -8.21 2.65
CA LEU A 35 -17.04 -9.43 1.98
C LEU A 35 -16.42 -9.66 0.58
N HIS A 36 -15.71 -8.67 0.03
CA HIS A 36 -15.14 -8.78 -1.31
C HIS A 36 -14.18 -9.99 -1.43
N PRO A 37 -14.33 -10.87 -2.44
CA PRO A 37 -13.50 -12.07 -2.60
C PRO A 37 -12.01 -11.77 -2.63
N TRP A 38 -11.61 -10.72 -3.35
CA TRP A 38 -10.21 -10.30 -3.42
C TRP A 38 -9.63 -9.87 -2.08
N ARG A 39 -10.45 -9.29 -1.19
CA ARG A 39 -9.97 -8.94 0.15
C ARG A 39 -9.79 -10.18 1.02
N ARG A 40 -10.73 -11.12 0.97
CA ARG A 40 -10.62 -12.41 1.68
C ARG A 40 -9.36 -13.16 1.25
N GLU A 41 -9.12 -13.22 -0.06
CA GLU A 41 -7.91 -13.81 -0.64
C GLU A 41 -6.65 -13.04 -0.22
N SER A 42 -6.68 -11.72 -0.21
CA SER A 42 -5.55 -10.90 0.26
C SER A 42 -5.21 -11.17 1.73
N ILE A 43 -6.22 -11.27 2.61
CA ILE A 43 -6.03 -11.61 4.03
C ILE A 43 -5.40 -13.00 4.18
N LYS A 44 -5.91 -13.99 3.42
CA LYS A 44 -5.36 -15.35 3.41
C LYS A 44 -3.88 -15.36 3.02
N ARG A 45 -3.50 -14.66 1.94
CA ARG A 45 -2.10 -14.53 1.51
C ARG A 45 -1.22 -13.87 2.55
N LEU A 46 -1.70 -12.77 3.15
CA LEU A 46 -0.95 -12.07 4.20
C LEU A 46 -0.70 -12.97 5.41
N HIS A 47 -1.68 -13.80 5.81
CA HIS A 47 -1.47 -14.78 6.87
C HIS A 47 -0.42 -15.83 6.51
N GLN A 48 -0.40 -16.31 5.27
CA GLN A 48 0.60 -17.28 4.80
C GLN A 48 2.02 -16.71 4.76
N LEU A 49 2.16 -15.40 4.58
CA LEU A 49 3.45 -14.70 4.56
C LEU A 49 3.94 -14.32 5.96
N LYS A 50 3.17 -14.58 7.02
CA LYS A 50 3.56 -14.25 8.38
C LYS A 50 4.82 -15.03 8.77
N ASP A 51 5.82 -14.31 9.30
CA ASP A 51 7.07 -14.85 9.85
C ASP A 51 7.96 -15.67 8.88
N ILE A 52 7.66 -15.71 7.57
CA ILE A 52 8.46 -16.47 6.58
C ILE A 52 9.92 -16.00 6.48
N HIS A 53 10.18 -14.75 6.87
CA HIS A 53 11.50 -14.12 6.87
C HIS A 53 12.00 -13.76 8.27
N LYS A 54 11.43 -14.38 9.32
CA LYS A 54 11.80 -14.07 10.71
C LYS A 54 13.30 -14.25 10.94
N GLY A 55 13.93 -13.23 11.54
CA GLY A 55 15.37 -13.21 11.83
C GLY A 55 16.27 -12.83 10.64
N LYS A 56 15.70 -12.58 9.45
CA LYS A 56 16.43 -12.10 8.28
C LYS A 56 16.36 -10.58 8.17
N ARG A 57 17.31 -9.99 7.45
CA ARG A 57 17.29 -8.57 7.10
C ARG A 57 16.39 -8.34 5.90
N ALA A 58 15.77 -7.17 5.85
CA ALA A 58 15.01 -6.72 4.69
C ALA A 58 15.28 -5.24 4.41
N PHE A 59 15.25 -4.87 3.14
CA PHE A 59 15.53 -3.53 2.67
C PHE A 59 14.31 -2.98 1.94
N ILE A 60 13.92 -1.74 2.27
CA ILE A 60 12.85 -1.03 1.56
C ILE A 60 13.51 -0.03 0.63
N ILE A 61 13.25 -0.18 -0.66
CA ILE A 61 13.84 0.65 -1.72
C ILE A 61 12.78 1.65 -2.19
N GLY A 62 12.96 2.90 -1.79
CA GLY A 62 12.11 4.02 -2.18
C GLY A 62 12.33 4.47 -3.63
N ASN A 63 12.06 5.74 -3.93
CA ASN A 63 12.32 6.35 -5.25
C ASN A 63 13.07 7.69 -5.11
N GLY A 64 13.85 7.85 -4.04
CA GLY A 64 14.58 9.09 -3.77
C GLY A 64 15.78 9.26 -4.72
N PRO A 65 16.22 10.51 -4.99
CA PRO A 65 17.36 10.77 -5.87
C PRO A 65 18.68 10.17 -5.33
N SER A 66 18.79 9.95 -4.02
CA SER A 66 19.95 9.31 -3.38
C SER A 66 20.23 7.89 -3.89
N LEU A 67 19.24 7.20 -4.46
CA LEU A 67 19.43 5.87 -5.03
C LEU A 67 20.44 5.88 -6.18
N LYS A 68 20.54 6.97 -6.94
CA LYS A 68 21.52 7.10 -8.03
C LYS A 68 22.97 7.05 -7.56
N GLN A 69 23.22 7.40 -6.31
CA GLN A 69 24.56 7.41 -5.70
C GLN A 69 24.78 6.20 -4.80
N THR A 70 23.79 5.30 -4.70
CA THR A 70 23.86 4.11 -3.85
C THR A 70 24.18 2.90 -4.71
N ASP A 71 25.18 2.12 -4.32
CA ASP A 71 25.46 0.84 -4.94
C ASP A 71 24.40 -0.20 -4.52
N LEU A 72 23.34 -0.32 -5.34
CA LEU A 72 22.21 -1.21 -5.10
C LEU A 72 22.53 -2.68 -5.39
N THR A 73 23.63 -2.98 -6.10
CA THR A 73 24.00 -4.36 -6.47
C THR A 73 24.22 -5.23 -5.24
N LYS A 74 24.62 -4.63 -4.12
CA LYS A 74 24.76 -5.25 -2.79
C LYS A 74 23.47 -5.85 -2.24
N LEU A 75 22.31 -5.44 -2.76
CA LEU A 75 20.99 -5.90 -2.31
C LEU A 75 20.44 -7.06 -3.16
N LYS A 76 21.16 -7.52 -4.19
CA LYS A 76 20.68 -8.55 -5.13
C LYS A 76 20.24 -9.86 -4.47
N ASN A 77 20.90 -10.25 -3.37
CA ASN A 77 20.61 -11.48 -2.62
C ASN A 77 19.88 -11.20 -1.29
N GLU A 78 19.39 -9.98 -1.09
CA GLU A 78 18.67 -9.57 0.12
C GLU A 78 17.15 -9.60 -0.12
N ILE A 79 16.39 -9.67 0.97
CA ILE A 79 14.95 -9.49 0.89
C ILE A 79 14.67 -8.01 0.64
N THR A 80 14.02 -7.70 -0.47
CA THR A 80 13.80 -6.32 -0.91
C THR A 80 12.33 -6.02 -1.16
N PHE A 81 11.89 -4.84 -0.70
CA PHE A 81 10.59 -4.27 -0.97
C PHE A 81 10.76 -3.06 -1.87
N GLY A 82 10.39 -3.21 -3.13
CA GLY A 82 10.42 -2.16 -4.12
C GLY A 82 9.17 -1.29 -4.09
N MET A 83 9.34 0.03 -4.00
CA MET A 83 8.22 0.96 -3.87
C MET A 83 7.83 1.63 -5.20
N ASN A 84 6.54 1.76 -5.49
CA ASN A 84 5.97 2.58 -6.58
C ASN A 84 6.54 2.30 -7.98
N ARG A 85 7.45 3.12 -8.51
CA ARG A 85 7.97 2.98 -9.88
C ARG A 85 9.42 2.49 -9.93
N ILE A 86 9.88 1.85 -8.85
CA ILE A 86 11.24 1.29 -8.77
C ILE A 86 11.55 0.26 -9.87
N TYR A 87 10.53 -0.39 -10.44
CA TYR A 87 10.70 -1.39 -11.49
C TYR A 87 11.36 -0.80 -12.75
N LEU A 88 11.27 0.51 -12.97
CA LEU A 88 11.97 1.20 -14.05
C LEU A 88 13.49 1.17 -13.88
N ALA A 89 13.98 1.03 -12.64
CA ALA A 89 15.40 0.96 -12.32
C ALA A 89 15.95 -0.47 -12.33
N PHE A 90 15.12 -1.51 -12.51
CA PHE A 90 15.60 -2.90 -12.50
C PHE A 90 16.70 -3.19 -13.53
N PRO A 91 16.66 -2.67 -14.77
CA PRO A 91 17.76 -2.85 -15.72
C PRO A 91 19.10 -2.27 -15.22
N GLU A 92 19.07 -1.10 -14.57
CA GLU A 92 20.25 -0.46 -14.00
C GLU A 92 20.73 -1.15 -12.71
N MET A 93 19.79 -1.63 -11.89
CA MET A 93 20.07 -2.36 -10.65
C MET A 93 20.66 -3.75 -10.91
N GLY A 94 20.32 -4.37 -12.04
CA GLY A 94 20.75 -5.74 -12.40
C GLY A 94 20.05 -6.85 -11.62
N PHE A 95 18.93 -6.53 -10.95
CA PHE A 95 18.05 -7.49 -10.28
C PHE A 95 16.64 -6.94 -10.08
N GLU A 96 15.67 -7.84 -9.92
CA GLU A 96 14.29 -7.51 -9.55
C GLU A 96 14.09 -7.63 -8.03
N THR A 97 13.25 -6.79 -7.44
CA THR A 97 12.98 -6.85 -6.00
C THR A 97 12.16 -8.08 -5.61
N THR A 98 12.34 -8.58 -4.38
CA THR A 98 11.58 -9.73 -3.85
C THR A 98 10.08 -9.46 -3.80
N TYR A 99 9.69 -8.23 -3.44
CA TYR A 99 8.30 -7.81 -3.32
C TYR A 99 8.10 -6.43 -3.93
N PHE A 100 6.97 -6.24 -4.60
CA PHE A 100 6.55 -4.93 -5.09
C PHE A 100 5.46 -4.34 -4.19
N VAL A 101 5.57 -3.07 -3.84
CA VAL A 101 4.61 -2.39 -2.98
C VAL A 101 4.25 -1.01 -3.55
N SER A 102 2.96 -0.69 -3.64
CA SER A 102 2.52 0.67 -3.89
C SER A 102 1.24 1.00 -3.13
N ILE A 103 1.29 2.07 -2.33
CA ILE A 103 0.14 2.56 -1.58
C ILE A 103 -0.46 3.81 -2.25
N ASN A 104 0.27 4.48 -3.14
CA ASN A 104 -0.20 5.69 -3.80
C ASN A 104 -1.21 5.35 -4.91
N ASN A 105 -2.48 5.72 -4.71
CA ASN A 105 -3.54 5.46 -5.68
C ASN A 105 -3.24 6.04 -7.07
N LEU A 106 -2.60 7.22 -7.17
CA LEU A 106 -2.31 7.85 -8.46
C LEU A 106 -1.29 7.04 -9.26
N VAL A 107 -0.26 6.50 -8.59
CA VAL A 107 0.72 5.62 -9.22
C VAL A 107 0.02 4.36 -9.74
N ILE A 108 -0.84 3.76 -8.93
CA ILE A 108 -1.51 2.51 -9.31
C ILE A 108 -2.49 2.78 -10.45
N GLU A 109 -3.27 3.86 -10.41
CA GLU A 109 -4.19 4.24 -11.47
C GLU A 109 -3.48 4.37 -12.81
N GLN A 110 -2.36 5.09 -12.86
CA GLN A 110 -1.62 5.36 -14.09
C GLN A 110 -0.88 4.12 -14.62
N PHE A 111 -0.38 3.25 -13.74
CA PHE A 111 0.56 2.18 -14.10
C PHE A 111 0.07 0.77 -13.72
N HIS A 112 -1.24 0.57 -13.52
CA HIS A 112 -1.79 -0.74 -13.11
C HIS A 112 -1.41 -1.88 -14.06
N GLN A 113 -1.35 -1.63 -15.38
CA GLN A 113 -0.97 -2.65 -16.35
C GLN A 113 0.51 -3.04 -16.23
N ASP A 114 1.41 -2.06 -16.14
CA ASP A 114 2.83 -2.32 -15.88
C ASP A 114 2.99 -3.13 -14.58
N ILE A 115 2.28 -2.72 -13.53
CA ILE A 115 2.30 -3.37 -12.23
C ILE A 115 1.82 -4.82 -12.34
N LEU A 116 0.76 -5.11 -13.10
CA LEU A 116 0.27 -6.48 -13.31
C LEU A 116 1.31 -7.37 -13.99
N ASN A 117 2.10 -6.82 -14.92
CA ASN A 117 3.11 -7.55 -15.66
C ASN A 117 4.37 -7.87 -14.84
N LEU A 118 4.53 -7.29 -13.65
CA LEU A 118 5.65 -7.62 -12.78
C LEU A 118 5.59 -9.07 -12.31
N SER A 119 6.73 -9.76 -12.27
CA SER A 119 6.81 -11.19 -11.96
C SER A 119 6.59 -11.50 -10.47
N MET A 120 6.97 -10.58 -9.58
CA MET A 120 6.98 -10.79 -8.14
C MET A 120 5.62 -10.56 -7.48
N PRO A 121 5.44 -10.96 -6.21
CA PRO A 121 4.24 -10.64 -5.44
C PRO A 121 4.08 -9.13 -5.25
N LYS A 122 2.85 -8.65 -5.46
CA LYS A 122 2.48 -7.23 -5.47
C LYS A 122 1.56 -6.92 -4.30
N PHE A 123 1.86 -5.85 -3.56
CA PHE A 123 1.06 -5.37 -2.44
C PHE A 123 0.56 -3.95 -2.73
N LEU A 124 -0.75 -3.81 -2.96
CA LEU A 124 -1.34 -2.56 -3.43
C LEU A 124 -2.38 -2.02 -2.44
N ALA A 125 -2.59 -0.71 -2.37
CA ALA A 125 -3.67 -0.15 -1.55
C ALA A 125 -5.04 -0.70 -1.96
N TRP A 126 -5.89 -1.11 -1.01
CA TRP A 126 -7.24 -1.63 -1.27
C TRP A 126 -8.07 -0.72 -2.16
N ARG A 127 -7.93 0.61 -2.00
CA ARG A 127 -8.68 1.61 -2.79
C ARG A 127 -8.40 1.54 -4.29
N SER A 128 -7.31 0.90 -4.71
CA SER A 128 -6.94 0.74 -6.11
C SER A 128 -7.56 -0.49 -6.79
N HIS A 129 -8.23 -1.38 -6.05
CA HIS A 129 -8.82 -2.60 -6.62
C HIS A 129 -9.76 -2.31 -7.81
N LYS A 130 -10.45 -1.17 -7.80
CA LYS A 130 -11.33 -0.70 -8.86
C LYS A 130 -10.65 -0.48 -10.23
N TYR A 131 -9.33 -0.36 -10.28
CA TYR A 131 -8.58 -0.19 -11.54
C TYR A 131 -8.24 -1.53 -12.20
N PHE A 132 -8.53 -2.66 -11.55
CA PHE A 132 -8.24 -3.98 -12.05
C PHE A 132 -9.51 -4.64 -12.59
N SER A 133 -9.39 -5.45 -13.64
CA SER A 133 -10.53 -6.15 -14.22
C SER A 133 -11.12 -7.16 -13.22
N PRO A 134 -12.44 -7.17 -13.00
CA PRO A 134 -13.10 -8.15 -12.12
C PRO A 134 -12.97 -9.60 -12.64
N THR A 135 -12.63 -9.79 -13.92
CA THR A 135 -12.44 -11.09 -14.55
C THR A 135 -11.06 -11.71 -14.33
N LEU A 136 -10.14 -10.99 -13.67
CA LEU A 136 -8.83 -11.53 -13.34
C LEU A 136 -8.96 -12.76 -12.46
N GLN A 137 -8.19 -13.80 -12.79
CA GLN A 137 -8.12 -14.99 -11.96
C GLN A 137 -7.55 -14.63 -10.59
N LEU A 138 -8.00 -15.32 -9.54
CA LEU A 138 -7.49 -15.07 -8.20
C LEU A 138 -5.95 -15.22 -8.14
N SER A 139 -5.34 -16.15 -8.87
CA SER A 139 -3.88 -16.29 -8.95
C SER A 139 -3.17 -15.06 -9.51
N GLN A 140 -3.84 -14.25 -10.32
CA GLN A 140 -3.28 -13.08 -11.02
C GLN A 140 -3.53 -11.75 -10.29
N ILE A 141 -4.46 -11.71 -9.34
CA ILE A 141 -4.74 -10.47 -8.61
C ILE A 141 -3.59 -10.10 -7.65
N PRO A 142 -3.29 -8.79 -7.49
CA PRO A 142 -2.42 -8.32 -6.42
C PRO A 142 -2.97 -8.64 -5.03
N THR A 143 -2.10 -8.66 -4.03
CA THR A 143 -2.52 -8.67 -2.63
C THR A 143 -2.87 -7.24 -2.21
N PHE A 144 -4.12 -7.01 -1.81
CA PHE A 144 -4.57 -5.68 -1.43
C PHE A 144 -4.42 -5.42 0.07
N LEU A 145 -3.77 -4.31 0.41
CA LEU A 145 -3.55 -3.81 1.76
C LEU A 145 -4.64 -2.81 2.13
N TYR A 146 -5.37 -3.09 3.21
CA TYR A 146 -6.41 -2.18 3.69
C TYR A 146 -5.78 -0.99 4.43
N THR A 147 -5.54 0.10 3.71
CA THR A 147 -5.01 1.35 4.29
C THR A 147 -6.14 2.31 4.62
N THR A 148 -6.34 2.57 5.91
CA THR A 148 -7.16 3.69 6.36
C THR A 148 -6.25 4.90 6.51
N TYR A 149 -6.32 5.88 5.60
CA TYR A 149 -5.59 7.16 5.71
C TYR A 149 -6.13 8.05 6.85
N THR A 150 -6.38 7.49 8.03
CA THR A 150 -6.89 8.17 9.23
C THR A 150 -5.83 8.48 10.27
N GLY A 151 -4.55 8.27 9.95
CA GLY A 151 -3.47 8.85 10.74
C GLY A 151 -3.50 10.38 10.63
N GLU A 152 -3.09 11.07 11.68
CA GLU A 152 -2.87 12.51 11.62
C GLU A 152 -2.00 12.85 10.40
N LYS A 153 -2.38 13.85 9.62
CA LYS A 153 -1.50 14.40 8.58
C LYS A 153 -0.32 15.06 9.30
N ILE A 154 0.75 14.31 9.52
CA ILE A 154 2.03 14.84 10.00
C ILE A 154 2.72 15.49 8.80
N PHE A 155 2.16 16.60 8.32
CA PHE A 155 2.86 17.54 7.46
C PHE A 155 2.87 18.86 8.23
N LYS A 156 4.04 19.19 8.78
CA LYS A 156 4.39 20.55 9.21
C LYS A 156 4.99 21.28 8.02
#